data_AF-A0A1B2M0R6-F1
#
_entry.id   AF-A0A1B2M0R6-F1
#
_cell.length_a   1.000
_cell.length_b   1.000
_cell.length_c   1.000
_cell.angle_alpha   90.00
_cell.angle_beta   90.00
_cell.angle_gamma   90.00
#
_symmetry.space_group_name_H-M   'P 1'
#
loop_
_entity.id
_entity.type
_entity.pdbx_description
1 polymer ?
#
loop_
_entity_poly.entity_id
_entity_poly.type
_entity_poly.pdbx_seq_one_letter_code
_entity_poly.pdbx_strand_id
1 'polypeptide(L)'
;MFGFMLSLLALGYFMTQLNLYFTIALLCLWGGAAAILFIALQSYVIKTAQQHAQGAVAIYVAIFNASIGLGALGSAQLLRYLPFNHILQLLALGSILGLYCIRKAEQAHSVANHAISHRTD
;
A
#
# COMPACT_ATOMS: atom_id res chain seq x y z
N MET A 1 0.94 1.24 -10.18
CA MET A 1 1.50 1.12 -8.80
C MET A 1 2.90 1.67 -8.66
N PHE A 2 3.85 1.45 -9.59
CA PHE A 2 5.21 2.02 -9.49
C PHE A 2 5.26 3.56 -9.32
N GLY A 3 4.32 4.31 -9.92
CA GLY A 3 4.23 5.77 -9.78
C GLY A 3 3.97 6.28 -8.35
N PHE A 4 3.33 5.47 -7.49
CA PHE A 4 3.10 5.79 -6.07
C PHE A 4 4.40 5.79 -5.25
N MET A 5 5.30 4.87 -5.57
CA MET A 5 6.58 4.69 -4.85
C MET A 5 7.59 5.73 -5.29
N LEU A 6 7.63 5.97 -6.61
CA LEU A 6 8.52 6.94 -7.21
C LEU A 6 8.17 8.37 -6.77
N SER A 7 6.89 8.67 -6.57
CA SER A 7 6.46 9.98 -6.06
C SER A 7 6.89 10.23 -4.62
N LEU A 8 6.79 9.23 -3.73
CA LEU A 8 7.30 9.36 -2.35
C LEU A 8 8.82 9.48 -2.28
N LEU A 9 9.56 8.70 -3.09
CA LEU A 9 11.02 8.82 -3.15
C LEU A 9 11.45 10.18 -3.71
N ALA A 10 10.79 10.67 -4.76
CA ALA A 10 11.07 11.98 -5.32
C ALA A 10 10.78 13.10 -4.32
N LEU A 11 9.64 13.05 -3.61
CA LEU A 11 9.33 14.00 -2.53
C LEU A 11 10.34 13.91 -1.38
N GLY A 12 10.76 12.69 -0.99
CA GLY A 12 11.69 12.49 0.12
C GLY A 12 13.15 12.86 -0.19
N TYR A 13 13.58 12.82 -1.45
CA TYR A 13 14.95 13.14 -1.83
C TYR A 13 15.12 14.59 -2.29
N PHE A 14 14.14 15.11 -3.06
CA PHE A 14 14.22 16.44 -3.68
C PHE A 14 13.35 17.48 -2.98
N MET A 15 12.84 17.21 -1.78
CA MET A 15 11.86 18.05 -1.07
C MET A 15 12.18 19.55 -1.08
N THR A 16 13.44 19.92 -0.86
CA THR A 16 13.90 21.32 -0.78
C THR A 16 14.17 21.98 -2.14
N GLN A 17 14.18 21.19 -3.22
CA GLN A 17 14.47 21.63 -4.59
C GLN A 17 13.23 21.62 -5.49
N LEU A 18 12.11 21.04 -5.03
CA LEU A 18 10.88 20.94 -5.80
C LEU A 18 10.05 22.21 -5.69
N ASN A 19 9.57 22.71 -6.83
CA ASN A 19 8.57 23.77 -6.88
C ASN A 19 7.22 23.25 -6.32
N LEU A 20 6.41 24.15 -5.76
CA LEU A 20 5.07 23.88 -5.25
C LEU A 20 4.20 23.09 -6.25
N TYR A 21 4.17 23.48 -7.53
CA TYR A 21 3.36 22.79 -8.54
C TYR A 21 3.77 21.33 -8.73
N PHE A 22 5.07 21.04 -8.72
CA PHE A 22 5.58 19.67 -8.80
C PHE A 22 5.26 18.88 -7.52
N THR A 23 5.36 19.52 -6.36
CA THR A 23 4.98 18.90 -5.08
C THR A 23 3.52 18.48 -5.07
N ILE A 24 2.62 19.37 -5.52
CA ILE A 24 1.19 19.09 -5.64
C ILE A 24 0.95 17.94 -6.64
N ALA A 25 1.60 17.97 -7.81
CA ALA A 25 1.45 16.91 -8.80
C ALA A 25 1.89 15.54 -8.26
N LEU A 26 3.01 15.47 -7.53
CA LEU A 26 3.48 14.25 -6.89
C LEU A 26 2.53 13.77 -5.79
N LEU A 27 1.97 14.68 -5.00
CA LEU A 27 0.94 14.35 -4.00
C LEU A 27 -0.34 13.83 -4.63
N CYS A 28 -0.80 14.41 -5.74
CA CYS A 28 -1.96 13.91 -6.48
C CYS A 28 -1.70 12.51 -7.07
N LEU A 29 -0.52 12.28 -7.65
CA LEU A 29 -0.13 10.97 -8.16
C LEU A 29 -0.08 9.92 -7.05
N TRP A 30 0.48 10.29 -5.90
CA TRP A 30 0.53 9.44 -4.72
C TRP A 30 -0.87 9.14 -4.18
N GLY A 31 -1.67 10.17 -3.90
CA GLY A 31 -3.01 10.03 -3.33
C GLY A 31 -3.97 9.28 -4.26
N GLY A 32 -3.92 9.57 -5.56
CA GLY A 32 -4.73 8.86 -6.57
C GLY A 32 -4.39 7.37 -6.64
N ALA A 33 -3.10 7.02 -6.64
CA ALA A 33 -2.69 5.62 -6.65
C ALA A 33 -3.04 4.86 -5.37
N ALA A 34 -2.94 5.51 -4.20
CA ALA A 34 -3.38 4.94 -2.92
C ALA A 34 -4.89 4.70 -2.90
N ALA A 35 -5.68 5.65 -3.39
CA ALA A 35 -7.13 5.54 -3.46
C ALA A 35 -7.57 4.34 -4.32
N ILE A 36 -6.97 4.19 -5.51
CA ILE A 36 -7.25 3.05 -6.40
C ILE A 36 -6.92 1.73 -5.69
N LEU A 37 -5.79 1.65 -4.98
CA LEU A 37 -5.38 0.45 -4.24
C LEU A 37 -6.40 0.07 -3.16
N PHE A 38 -6.83 1.03 -2.35
CA PHE A 38 -7.79 0.79 -1.27
C PHE A 38 -9.15 0.35 -1.80
N ILE A 39 -9.65 0.99 -2.86
CA ILE A 39 -10.91 0.62 -3.51
C ILE A 39 -10.83 -0.79 -4.12
N ALA A 40 -9.72 -1.12 -4.79
CA ALA A 40 -9.52 -2.44 -5.40
C ALA A 40 -9.49 -3.55 -4.35
N LEU A 41 -8.79 -3.34 -3.23
CA LEU A 41 -8.73 -4.30 -2.12
C LEU A 41 -10.10 -4.50 -1.46
N GLN A 42 -10.81 -3.42 -1.16
CA GLN A 42 -12.16 -3.51 -0.59
C GLN A 42 -13.12 -4.24 -1.52
N SER A 43 -13.06 -3.93 -2.82
CA SER A 43 -13.88 -4.61 -3.84
C SER A 43 -13.54 -6.10 -3.95
N TYR A 44 -12.26 -6.46 -3.84
CA TYR A 44 -11.81 -7.85 -3.82
C TYR A 44 -12.37 -8.61 -2.61
N VAL A 45 -12.29 -8.04 -1.40
CA VAL A 45 -12.82 -8.66 -0.17
C VAL A 45 -14.32 -8.96 -0.31
N ILE A 46 -15.10 -8.01 -0.82
CA ILE A 46 -16.55 -8.19 -1.03
C ILE A 46 -16.81 -9.34 -2.02
N LYS A 47 -16.08 -9.38 -3.14
CA LYS A 47 -16.24 -10.42 -4.16
C LYS A 47 -15.90 -11.81 -3.64
N THR A 48 -14.84 -11.94 -2.84
CA THR A 48 -14.37 -13.24 -2.32
C THR A 48 -15.31 -13.81 -1.25
N ALA A 49 -15.87 -12.95 -0.39
CA ALA A 49 -16.69 -13.40 0.73
C ALA A 49 -18.16 -13.72 0.37
N GLN A 50 -18.64 -13.30 -0.81
CA GLN A 50 -20.00 -13.54 -1.31
C GLN A 50 -21.09 -13.35 -0.25
N GLN A 51 -21.70 -14.43 0.26
CA GLN A 51 -22.77 -14.40 1.26
C GLN A 51 -22.32 -13.89 2.64
N HIS A 52 -21.02 -13.86 2.92
CA HIS A 52 -20.41 -13.34 4.15
C HIS A 52 -19.75 -11.96 3.97
N ALA A 53 -20.06 -11.24 2.89
CA ALA A 53 -19.44 -9.95 2.56
C ALA A 53 -19.50 -8.93 3.71
N GLN A 54 -20.62 -8.86 4.44
CA GLN A 54 -20.78 -7.89 5.52
C GLN A 54 -19.79 -8.12 6.68
N GLY A 55 -19.61 -9.38 7.10
CA GLY A 55 -18.65 -9.73 8.15
C GLY A 55 -17.20 -9.55 7.69
N ALA A 56 -16.89 -9.96 6.45
CA ALA A 56 -15.55 -9.79 5.89
C ALA A 56 -15.15 -8.32 5.73
N VAL A 57 -16.07 -7.46 5.29
CA VAL A 57 -15.83 -6.01 5.20
C VAL A 57 -15.65 -5.38 6.57
N ALA A 58 -16.43 -5.78 7.59
CA ALA A 58 -16.27 -5.25 8.94
C ALA A 58 -14.86 -5.53 9.50
N ILE A 59 -14.35 -6.75 9.31
CA ILE A 59 -12.98 -7.13 9.69
C ILE A 59 -11.95 -6.35 8.88
N TYR A 60 -12.12 -6.27 7.55
CA TYR A 60 -11.24 -5.51 6.67
C TYR A 60 -11.13 -4.04 7.11
N VAL A 61 -12.26 -3.38 7.35
CA VAL A 61 -12.31 -1.97 7.78
C VAL A 61 -11.67 -1.80 9.16
N ALA A 62 -11.92 -2.71 10.10
CA ALA A 62 -11.30 -2.66 11.42
C ALA A 62 -9.76 -2.73 11.33
N ILE A 63 -9.22 -3.67 10.55
CA ILE A 63 -7.77 -3.81 10.33
C ILE A 63 -7.21 -2.60 9.60
N PHE A 64 -7.90 -2.11 8.57
CA PHE A 64 -7.48 -0.96 7.78
C PHE A 64 -7.37 0.30 8.64
N ASN A 65 -8.41 0.59 9.42
CA ASN A 65 -8.44 1.75 10.31
C ASN A 65 -7.40 1.64 11.44
N ALA A 66 -7.22 0.45 12.01
CA ALA A 66 -6.17 0.21 13.00
C ALA A 66 -4.78 0.45 12.40
N SER A 67 -4.54 0.00 11.17
CA SER A 67 -3.25 0.19 10.48
C SER A 67 -2.96 1.67 10.19
N ILE A 68 -3.95 2.45 9.75
CA ILE A 68 -3.81 3.90 9.57
C ILE A 68 -3.52 4.58 10.91
N GLY A 69 -4.26 4.24 11.96
CA GLY A 69 -4.08 4.80 13.30
C GLY A 69 -2.68 4.53 13.85
N LEU A 70 -2.22 3.28 13.76
CA LEU A 70 -0.86 2.89 14.16
C LEU A 70 0.22 3.57 13.31
N GLY A 71 0.00 3.69 12.00
CA GLY A 71 0.90 4.41 11.10
C GLY A 71 1.03 5.90 11.46
N ALA A 72 -0.09 6.56 11.78
CA ALA A 72 -0.11 7.95 12.21
C ALA A 72 0.61 8.15 13.55
N LEU A 73 0.32 7.31 14.55
CA LEU A 73 0.99 7.38 15.85
C LEU A 73 2.50 7.07 15.74
N GLY A 74 2.85 6.03 14.98
CA GLY A 74 4.25 5.63 14.77
C GLY A 74 5.05 6.70 14.04
N SER A 75 4.51 7.25 12.95
CA SER A 75 5.17 8.34 12.21
C SER A 75 5.26 9.64 13.01
N ALA A 76 4.23 9.99 13.80
CA ALA A 76 4.27 11.13 14.70
C ALA A 76 5.39 11.01 15.75
N GLN A 77 5.59 9.81 16.30
CA GLN A 77 6.70 9.58 17.23
C GLN A 77 8.06 9.59 16.51
N LEU A 78 8.15 9.05 15.29
CA LEU A 78 9.36 9.08 14.46
C LEU A 78 9.75 10.52 14.08
N LEU A 79 8.80 11.43 13.85
CA LEU A 79 9.06 12.85 13.56
C LEU A 79 9.83 13.57 14.68
N ARG A 80 9.86 13.02 15.90
CA ARG A 80 10.64 13.57 17.02
C ARG A 80 12.13 13.28 16.89
N TYR A 81 12.51 12.29 16.08
CA TYR A 81 13.88 11.80 15.96
C TYR A 81 14.42 11.89 14.52
N LEU A 82 13.54 11.85 13.53
CA LEU A 82 13.87 11.88 12.11
C LEU A 82 13.25 13.09 11.43
N PRO A 83 13.97 13.75 10.52
CA PRO A 83 13.39 14.80 9.68
C PRO A 83 12.36 14.20 8.71
N PHE A 84 11.38 15.03 8.33
CA PHE A 84 10.22 14.63 7.54
C PHE A 84 10.60 13.92 6.21
N ASN A 85 11.69 14.34 5.57
CA ASN A 85 12.18 13.74 4.33
C ASN A 85 12.57 12.25 4.49
N HIS A 86 13.16 11.86 5.63
CA HIS A 86 13.51 10.46 5.91
C HIS A 86 12.26 9.62 6.17
N ILE A 87 11.21 10.22 6.75
CA ILE A 87 9.94 9.52 6.95
C ILE A 87 9.26 9.22 5.62
N LEU A 88 9.31 10.15 4.65
CA LEU A 88 8.83 9.89 3.29
C LEU A 88 9.59 8.75 2.61
N GLN A 89 10.91 8.65 2.82
CA GLN A 89 11.72 7.55 2.32
C GLN A 89 11.36 6.21 2.97
N LEU A 90 11.16 6.20 4.30
CA LEU A 90 10.70 5.00 5.02
C LEU A 90 9.32 4.54 4.56
N LEU A 91 8.39 5.49 4.31
CA LEU A 91 7.08 5.20 3.73
C LEU A 91 7.21 4.56 2.34
N ALA A 92 8.11 5.07 1.50
CA ALA A 92 8.37 4.48 0.19
C ALA A 92 8.93 3.05 0.30
N LEU A 93 9.90 2.83 1.19
CA LEU A 93 10.47 1.50 1.44
C LEU A 93 9.43 0.51 1.97
N GLY A 94 8.63 0.92 2.95
CA GLY A 94 7.53 0.11 3.48
C GLY A 94 6.52 -0.27 2.40
N SER A 95 6.24 0.65 1.47
CA SER A 95 5.38 0.40 0.32
C SER A 95 5.97 -0.60 -0.67
N ILE A 96 7.29 -0.56 -0.88
CA ILE A 96 8.04 -1.54 -1.70
C ILE A 96 7.96 -2.92 -1.07
N LEU A 97 8.20 -3.01 0.23
CA LEU A 97 8.10 -4.27 0.96
C LEU A 97 6.68 -4.85 0.90
N GLY A 98 5.65 -4.03 1.11
CA GLY A 98 4.25 -4.46 1.00
C GLY A 98 3.91 -5.02 -0.38
N LEU A 99 4.35 -4.35 -1.44
CA LEU A 99 4.15 -4.83 -2.81
C LEU A 99 4.90 -6.13 -3.11
N TYR A 100 6.12 -6.27 -2.59
CA TYR A 100 6.90 -7.49 -2.68
C TYR A 100 6.16 -8.67 -2.01
N CYS A 101 5.61 -8.45 -0.81
CA CYS A 101 4.82 -9.46 -0.12
C CYS A 101 3.58 -9.90 -0.91
N ILE A 102 2.85 -8.96 -1.52
CA ILE A 102 1.68 -9.26 -2.36
C ILE A 102 2.09 -10.12 -3.56
N ARG A 103 3.13 -9.72 -4.30
CA ARG A 103 3.60 -10.48 -5.47
C ARG A 103 4.10 -11.86 -5.10
N LYS A 104 4.81 -11.99 -3.98
CA LYS A 104 5.27 -13.28 -3.47
C LYS A 104 4.10 -14.20 -3.11
N ALA A 105 3.06 -13.66 -2.48
CA ALA A 105 1.84 -14.41 -2.16
C ALA A 105 1.11 -14.86 -3.44
N GLU A 106 1.02 -13.99 -4.45
CA GLU A 106 0.42 -14.32 -5.75
C GLU A 106 1.19 -15.43 -6.48
N GLN A 107 2.52 -15.36 -6.51
CA GLN A 107 3.36 -16.42 -7.08
C GLN A 107 3.19 -17.76 -6.37
N ALA A 108 3.17 -17.76 -5.03
CA ALA A 108 2.96 -18.99 -4.26
C ALA A 108 1.61 -19.64 -4.59
N HIS A 109 0.56 -18.84 -4.78
CA HIS A 109 -0.76 -19.33 -5.16
C HIS A 109 -0.79 -19.87 -6.61
N SER A 110 -0.11 -19.21 -7.55
CA SER A 110 0.00 -19.65 -8.94
C SER A 110 0.74 -20.99 -9.07
N VAL A 111 1.82 -21.19 -8.31
CA VAL A 111 2.60 -22.45 -8.31
C VAL A 111 1.78 -23.60 -7.73
N ALA A 112 1.04 -23.35 -6.64
CA ALA A 112 0.15 -24.36 -6.05
C ALA A 112 -0.94 -24.82 -7.05
N ASN A 113 -1.55 -23.89 -7.79
CA ASN A 113 -2.58 -24.22 -8.78
C ASN A 113 -2.05 -25.03 -9.97
N HIS A 114 -0.84 -24.74 -10.46
CA HIS A 114 -0.20 -25.54 -11.52
C HIS A 114 0.22 -26.94 -11.04
N ALA A 115 0.61 -27.10 -9.79
CA ALA A 115 0.94 -28.41 -9.21
C ALA A 115 -0.30 -29.30 -9.05
N ILE A 116 -1.47 -28.70 -8.81
CA ILE A 116 -2.75 -29.43 -8.69
C ILE A 116 -3.24 -29.89 -10.07
N SER A 117 -3.13 -29.06 -11.12
CA SER A 117 -3.59 -29.43 -12.47
C SER A 117 -2.82 -30.63 -13.06
N HIS A 118 -1.50 -30.73 -12.81
CA HIS A 118 -0.70 -31.88 -13.24
C HIS A 118 -0.97 -33.18 -12.47
N ARG A 119 -1.70 -33.13 -11.35
CA ARG A 119 -2.05 -34.31 -10.55
C ARG A 119 -3.41 -34.90 -10.95
N THR A 120 -4.19 -34.16 -11.73
CA THR A 120 -5.53 -34.53 -12.20
C THR A 120 -5.56 -35.01 -13.65
N ASP A 121 -4.40 -35.02 -14.32
CA ASP A 121 -4.15 -35.63 -15.64
C ASP A 121 -3.47 -37.01 -15.46
#